data_AF-E3NJM4-F1
#
_entry.id   AF-E3NJM4-F1
#
_cell.length_a   1.000
_cell.length_b   1.000
_cell.length_c   1.000
_cell.angle_alpha   90.00
_cell.angle_beta   90.00
_cell.angle_gamma   90.00
#
_symmetry.space_group_name_H-M   'P 1'
#
loop_
_entity.id
_entity.type
_entity.pdbx_description
1 polymer ?
#
loop_
_entity_poly.entity_id
_entity_poly.type
_entity_poly.pdbx_seq_one_letter_code
_entity_poly.pdbx_strand_id
1 'polypeptide(L)'
;MSKERGKPRRLPTHGMMKGHSRGVYTTVELHKAPEHGGTKFLEVFHAIEYKYWVGNDAQGQGGLFTSYINKMMVEKIHASGWPGSVKTDEEKDAFIKGYRDMEGIELEADKMEKNPGKRTVSKLLLNSLWGKTAQRVDKTNTSIIIDPAKFYRILYDKTVEIQDVRAVNDTLVVKHQKRAECLESLRTSAMHIAAMTTSHARLHLYRLMEKVGADNLVYTDTDSLIYTVPDGEEDPLKEDLGKYLGDLTSELSGKMKEFVTLGPKTYSYKQEMETGEEKISLKAKGFTMTSAADKIVTFDNMKTMVQEVLEEVTPRTVQKVPQFTMRRDREHNVYARDIEKQMKYTFNKRRVLSDGSTLPFGYRHK
;
A
#
# COMPACT_ATOMS: atom_id res chain seq x y z
N MET A 1 13.90 -19.37 42.10
CA MET A 1 13.41 -20.00 40.85
C MET A 1 12.58 -19.00 40.07
N SER A 2 13.23 -18.24 39.20
CA SER A 2 12.61 -17.23 38.33
C SER A 2 12.03 -17.92 37.09
N LYS A 3 10.71 -17.84 36.90
CA LYS A 3 10.05 -18.21 35.64
C LYS A 3 9.93 -16.95 34.79
N GLU A 4 10.87 -16.77 33.86
CA GLU A 4 10.76 -15.80 32.78
C GLU A 4 9.51 -16.11 31.95
N ARG A 5 8.53 -15.20 31.98
CA ARG A 5 7.36 -15.23 31.10
C ARG A 5 7.80 -14.80 29.71
N GLY A 6 7.91 -15.76 28.79
CA GLY A 6 8.14 -15.49 27.38
C GLY A 6 7.04 -14.60 26.80
N LYS A 7 7.44 -13.44 26.27
CA LYS A 7 6.58 -12.59 25.45
C LYS A 7 6.07 -13.40 24.24
N PRO A 8 4.80 -13.23 23.81
CA PRO A 8 4.34 -13.85 22.58
C PRO A 8 5.19 -13.34 21.42
N ARG A 9 5.87 -14.28 20.75
CA ARG A 9 6.69 -14.01 19.56
C ARG A 9 5.81 -13.28 18.54
N ARG A 10 6.21 -12.07 18.16
CA ARG A 10 5.75 -11.44 16.92
C ARG A 10 5.92 -12.46 15.79
N LEU A 11 4.91 -12.61 14.93
CA LEU A 11 5.05 -13.32 13.66
C LEU A 11 6.36 -12.87 13.00
N PRO A 12 7.23 -13.78 12.55
CA PRO A 12 8.56 -13.43 12.10
C PRO A 12 8.46 -12.52 10.88
N THR A 13 8.74 -11.24 11.11
CA THR A 13 9.16 -10.31 10.06
C THR A 13 10.49 -10.82 9.53
N HIS A 14 10.48 -11.46 8.36
CA HIS A 14 11.63 -11.79 7.50
C HIS A 14 12.97 -11.82 8.23
N GLY A 15 13.26 -12.90 8.94
CA GLY A 15 14.60 -13.17 9.46
C GLY A 15 15.47 -13.70 8.32
N MET A 16 16.31 -12.85 7.72
CA MET A 16 17.31 -13.30 6.76
C MET A 16 18.48 -13.93 7.52
N MET A 17 18.47 -15.25 7.66
CA MET A 17 19.70 -16.01 7.89
C MET A 17 20.31 -16.31 6.52
N LYS A 18 21.63 -16.13 6.36
CA LYS A 18 22.36 -16.23 5.07
C LYS A 18 21.79 -17.33 4.14
N GLY A 19 21.14 -16.90 3.05
CA GLY A 19 20.63 -17.77 1.97
C GLY A 19 19.32 -18.52 2.24
N HIS A 20 18.69 -18.39 3.42
CA HIS A 20 17.48 -19.13 3.77
C HIS A 20 16.41 -18.18 4.31
N SER A 21 15.27 -18.07 3.61
CA SER A 21 14.10 -17.33 4.07
C SER A 21 13.02 -18.29 4.56
N ARG A 22 12.61 -18.15 5.82
CA ARG A 22 11.39 -18.80 6.33
C ARG A 22 10.24 -17.81 6.24
N GLY A 23 9.16 -18.20 5.56
CA GLY A 23 8.00 -17.35 5.34
C GLY A 23 6.72 -18.15 5.16
N VAL A 24 5.61 -17.42 5.09
CA VAL A 24 4.31 -17.94 4.70
C VAL A 24 4.00 -17.34 3.34
N TYR A 25 3.72 -18.19 2.36
CA TYR A 25 3.52 -17.79 0.97
C TYR A 25 2.24 -18.41 0.44
N THR A 26 1.60 -17.72 -0.50
CA THR A 26 0.50 -18.33 -1.27
C THR A 26 1.05 -19.26 -2.33
N THR A 27 0.26 -20.25 -2.73
CA THR A 27 0.64 -21.20 -3.80
C THR A 27 1.04 -20.50 -5.10
N VAL A 28 0.34 -19.43 -5.49
CA VAL A 28 0.65 -18.67 -6.72
C VAL A 28 2.05 -18.05 -6.72
N GLU A 29 2.53 -17.57 -5.58
CA GLU A 29 3.89 -17.03 -5.44
C GLU A 29 4.93 -18.16 -5.44
N LEU A 30 4.60 -19.30 -4.82
CA LEU A 30 5.45 -20.49 -4.84
C LEU A 30 5.60 -21.09 -6.25
N HIS A 31 4.58 -21.00 -7.09
CA HIS A 31 4.67 -21.42 -8.49
C HIS A 31 5.55 -20.48 -9.33
N LYS A 32 5.49 -19.17 -9.07
CA LYS A 32 6.32 -18.19 -9.80
C LYS A 32 7.80 -18.27 -9.42
N ALA A 33 8.12 -18.55 -8.15
CA ALA A 33 9.50 -18.43 -7.65
C ALA A 33 10.56 -19.31 -8.36
N PRO A 34 10.29 -20.56 -8.77
CA PRO A 34 11.25 -21.41 -9.49
C PRO A 34 11.57 -20.94 -10.91
N GLU A 35 10.67 -20.20 -11.57
CA GLU A 35 10.85 -19.76 -12.97
C GLU A 35 12.10 -18.89 -13.18
N HIS A 36 12.57 -18.22 -12.13
CA HIS A 36 13.71 -17.30 -12.18
C HIS A 36 15.06 -17.92 -11.87
N GLY A 37 15.09 -19.21 -11.55
CA GLY A 37 16.29 -19.90 -11.09
C GLY A 37 16.75 -19.43 -9.70
N GLY A 38 17.49 -20.29 -9.00
CA GLY A 38 18.10 -19.93 -7.70
C GLY A 38 17.18 -20.05 -6.47
N THR A 39 15.90 -20.33 -6.63
CA THR A 39 15.01 -20.68 -5.51
C THR A 39 14.79 -22.18 -5.45
N LYS A 40 15.17 -22.82 -4.33
CA LYS A 40 14.86 -24.23 -4.06
C LYS A 40 14.03 -24.31 -2.79
N PHE A 41 12.86 -24.95 -2.87
CA PHE A 41 12.08 -25.29 -1.69
C PHE A 41 12.75 -26.44 -0.95
N LEU A 42 13.16 -26.21 0.29
CA LEU A 42 13.84 -27.21 1.11
C LEU A 42 12.86 -28.02 1.94
N GLU A 43 11.89 -27.35 2.55
CA GLU A 43 10.98 -27.96 3.51
C GLU A 43 9.64 -27.20 3.54
N VAL A 44 8.54 -27.95 3.65
CA VAL A 44 7.19 -27.41 3.83
C VAL A 44 6.66 -27.95 5.16
N PHE A 45 6.48 -27.06 6.14
CA PHE A 45 6.02 -27.44 7.48
C PHE A 45 4.51 -27.60 7.58
N HIS A 46 3.77 -26.81 6.81
CA HIS A 46 2.32 -26.76 6.88
C HIS A 46 1.74 -26.22 5.57
N ALA A 47 0.63 -26.80 5.12
CA ALA A 47 -0.13 -26.33 3.97
C ALA A 47 -1.62 -26.31 4.34
N ILE A 48 -2.32 -25.28 3.87
CA ILE A 48 -3.76 -25.14 4.03
C ILE A 48 -4.38 -25.22 2.64
N GLU A 49 -5.25 -26.21 2.44
CA GLU A 49 -5.98 -26.41 1.18
C GLU A 49 -7.45 -26.01 1.35
N TYR A 50 -7.96 -25.30 0.35
CA TYR A 50 -9.38 -24.94 0.26
C TYR A 50 -10.00 -25.74 -0.88
N LYS A 51 -11.00 -26.57 -0.56
CA LYS A 51 -11.64 -27.50 -1.52
C LYS A 51 -12.55 -26.81 -2.53
N TYR A 52 -13.14 -25.69 -2.16
CA TYR A 52 -14.14 -24.99 -2.97
C TYR A 52 -13.62 -23.61 -3.35
N TRP A 53 -13.59 -23.36 -4.65
CA TRP A 53 -13.25 -22.06 -5.23
C TRP A 53 -14.41 -21.63 -6.12
N VAL A 54 -14.83 -20.37 -5.96
CA VAL A 54 -15.80 -19.74 -6.86
C VAL A 54 -15.00 -18.85 -7.80
N GLY A 55 -15.04 -19.19 -9.08
CA GLY A 55 -14.44 -18.41 -10.15
C GLY A 55 -15.49 -17.65 -10.95
N ASN A 56 -15.03 -16.71 -11.76
CA ASN A 56 -15.84 -16.21 -12.86
C ASN A 56 -15.91 -17.27 -13.97
N ASP A 57 -17.04 -17.36 -14.65
CA ASP A 57 -17.15 -18.06 -15.93
C ASP A 57 -16.46 -17.29 -17.07
N ALA A 58 -16.52 -17.85 -18.28
CA ALA A 58 -15.92 -17.23 -19.46
C ALA A 58 -16.53 -15.86 -19.81
N GLN A 59 -17.75 -15.57 -19.33
CA GLN A 59 -18.44 -14.29 -19.51
C GLN A 59 -18.22 -13.33 -18.33
N GLY A 60 -17.34 -13.67 -17.38
CA GLY A 60 -17.04 -12.84 -16.21
C GLY A 60 -18.07 -12.92 -15.09
N GLN A 61 -19.07 -13.81 -15.17
CA GLN A 61 -20.17 -13.92 -14.20
C GLN A 61 -19.90 -15.02 -13.15
N GLY A 62 -20.68 -15.01 -12.06
CA GLY A 62 -20.64 -16.07 -11.05
C GLY A 62 -19.58 -15.93 -9.94
N GLY A 63 -18.60 -15.04 -10.09
CA GLY A 63 -17.62 -14.77 -9.04
C GLY A 63 -18.22 -14.14 -7.79
N LEU A 64 -17.58 -14.43 -6.65
CA LEU A 64 -18.02 -13.98 -5.33
C LEU A 64 -18.16 -12.45 -5.21
N PHE A 65 -17.34 -11.69 -5.95
CA PHE A 65 -17.26 -10.23 -5.85
C PHE A 65 -17.70 -9.47 -7.10
N THR A 66 -18.00 -10.17 -8.20
CA THR A 66 -18.24 -9.55 -9.51
C THR A 66 -19.36 -8.50 -9.46
N SER A 67 -20.54 -8.87 -8.95
CA SER A 67 -21.67 -7.94 -8.86
C SER A 67 -21.37 -6.71 -7.99
N TYR A 68 -20.62 -6.91 -6.90
CA TYR A 68 -20.22 -5.82 -6.01
C TYR A 68 -19.21 -4.87 -6.67
N ILE A 69 -18.16 -5.42 -7.29
CA ILE A 69 -17.14 -4.63 -7.97
C ILE A 69 -17.75 -3.87 -9.14
N ASN A 70 -18.57 -4.52 -9.97
CA ASN A 70 -19.23 -3.87 -11.11
C ASN A 70 -20.12 -2.73 -10.64
N LYS A 71 -20.97 -2.95 -9.63
CA LYS A 71 -21.83 -1.90 -9.07
C LYS A 71 -21.03 -0.71 -8.56
N MET A 72 -19.98 -0.95 -7.76
CA MET A 72 -19.17 0.15 -7.21
C MET A 72 -18.33 0.85 -8.28
N MET A 73 -17.93 0.12 -9.34
CA MET A 73 -17.23 0.70 -10.48
C MET A 73 -18.13 1.62 -11.29
N VAL A 74 -19.37 1.20 -11.60
CA VAL A 74 -20.39 2.05 -12.24
C VAL A 74 -20.56 3.35 -11.47
N GLU A 75 -20.80 3.26 -10.16
CA GLU A 75 -20.98 4.43 -9.30
C GLU A 75 -19.75 5.36 -9.28
N LYS A 76 -18.55 4.79 -9.34
CA LYS A 76 -17.29 5.55 -9.42
C LYS A 76 -17.14 6.24 -10.78
N ILE A 77 -17.47 5.57 -11.88
CA ILE A 77 -17.36 6.10 -13.24
C ILE A 77 -18.38 7.23 -13.43
N HIS A 78 -19.65 6.97 -13.10
CA HIS A 78 -20.73 7.97 -13.09
C HIS A 78 -20.32 9.22 -12.33
N ALA A 79 -19.85 9.06 -11.09
CA ALA A 79 -19.43 10.18 -10.24
C ALA A 79 -18.13 10.87 -10.70
N SER A 80 -17.37 10.26 -11.62
CA SER A 80 -16.20 10.92 -12.23
C SER A 80 -16.62 11.91 -13.32
N GLY A 81 -17.83 11.75 -13.87
CA GLY A 81 -18.30 12.48 -15.05
C GLY A 81 -17.53 12.10 -16.31
N TRP A 82 -17.77 12.84 -17.38
CA TRP A 82 -17.10 12.64 -18.66
C TRP A 82 -15.60 13.01 -18.59
N PRO A 83 -14.70 12.16 -19.11
CA PRO A 83 -13.30 12.53 -19.29
C PRO A 83 -13.16 13.78 -20.16
N GLY A 84 -12.10 14.57 -19.96
CA GLY A 84 -11.87 15.79 -20.77
C GLY A 84 -11.66 15.53 -22.27
N SER A 85 -11.36 14.29 -22.64
CA SER A 85 -11.24 13.82 -24.02
C SER A 85 -12.58 13.45 -24.67
N VAL A 86 -13.69 13.42 -23.92
CA VAL A 86 -15.02 13.06 -24.42
C VAL A 86 -15.89 14.30 -24.43
N LYS A 87 -16.17 14.83 -25.61
CA LYS A 87 -16.90 16.09 -25.83
C LYS A 87 -18.13 15.90 -26.71
N THR A 88 -18.03 15.10 -27.77
CA THR A 88 -19.15 14.87 -28.70
C THR A 88 -20.04 13.73 -28.24
N ASP A 89 -21.25 13.65 -28.79
CA ASP A 89 -22.18 12.57 -28.43
C ASP A 89 -21.69 11.21 -28.99
N GLU A 90 -21.02 11.19 -30.14
CA GLU A 90 -20.39 9.97 -30.68
C GLU A 90 -19.27 9.46 -29.75
N GLU A 91 -18.48 10.37 -29.16
CA GLU A 91 -17.44 10.00 -28.20
C GLU A 91 -18.02 9.46 -26.89
N LYS A 92 -19.18 9.98 -26.45
CA LYS A 92 -19.90 9.46 -25.29
C LYS A 92 -20.44 8.06 -25.54
N ASP A 93 -21.04 7.84 -26.69
CA ASP A 93 -21.55 6.52 -27.09
C ASP A 93 -20.42 5.51 -27.24
N ALA A 94 -19.29 5.90 -27.85
CA ALA A 94 -18.10 5.07 -27.94
C ALA A 94 -17.51 4.74 -26.56
N PHE A 95 -17.53 5.69 -25.63
CA PHE A 95 -17.08 5.48 -24.25
C PHE A 95 -17.95 4.45 -23.51
N ILE A 96 -19.28 4.60 -23.57
CA ILE A 96 -20.23 3.66 -22.95
C ILE A 96 -20.09 2.27 -23.56
N LYS A 97 -20.06 2.20 -24.90
CA LYS A 97 -19.90 0.93 -25.62
C LYS A 97 -18.58 0.24 -25.26
N GLY A 98 -17.49 1.00 -25.13
CA GLY A 98 -16.19 0.46 -24.72
C GLY A 98 -16.23 -0.22 -23.35
N TYR A 99 -16.89 0.39 -22.35
CA TYR A 99 -17.05 -0.25 -21.03
C TYR A 99 -17.97 -1.47 -21.07
N ARG A 100 -19.00 -1.47 -21.91
CA ARG A 100 -19.86 -2.64 -22.11
C ARG A 100 -19.07 -3.79 -22.73
N ASP A 101 -18.35 -3.54 -23.82
CA ASP A 101 -17.68 -4.58 -24.61
C ASP A 101 -16.45 -5.14 -23.88
N MET A 102 -15.69 -4.30 -23.18
CA MET A 102 -14.43 -4.71 -22.52
C MET A 102 -14.62 -5.21 -21.08
N GLU A 103 -15.53 -4.59 -20.33
CA GLU A 103 -15.70 -4.86 -18.88
C GLU A 103 -17.04 -5.52 -18.54
N GLY A 104 -17.96 -5.63 -19.51
CA GLY A 104 -19.35 -6.06 -19.22
C GLY A 104 -20.10 -5.08 -18.32
N ILE A 105 -19.67 -3.81 -18.29
CA ILE A 105 -20.24 -2.77 -17.42
C ILE A 105 -21.20 -1.89 -18.21
N GLU A 106 -22.45 -1.86 -17.77
CA GLU A 106 -23.48 -0.97 -18.31
C GLU A 106 -23.37 0.43 -17.68
N LEU A 107 -23.13 1.45 -18.51
CA LEU A 107 -23.08 2.85 -18.09
C LEU A 107 -24.26 3.63 -18.64
N GLU A 108 -24.94 4.34 -17.75
CA GLU A 108 -26.03 5.26 -18.08
C GLU A 108 -25.51 6.69 -18.32
N ALA A 109 -25.74 7.23 -19.53
CA ALA A 109 -25.23 8.54 -19.95
C ALA A 109 -25.78 9.71 -19.10
N ASP A 110 -27.05 9.62 -18.70
CA ASP A 110 -27.76 10.60 -17.88
C ASP A 110 -27.23 10.69 -16.44
N LYS A 111 -26.55 9.63 -15.96
CA LYS A 111 -25.95 9.57 -14.62
C LYS A 111 -24.48 10.02 -14.58
N MET A 112 -23.90 10.38 -15.73
CA MET A 112 -22.52 10.85 -15.83
C MET A 112 -22.39 12.30 -15.33
N GLU A 113 -22.25 12.44 -14.01
CA GLU A 113 -22.14 13.74 -13.34
C GLU A 113 -20.91 13.78 -12.42
N LYS A 114 -20.10 14.83 -12.55
CA LYS A 114 -18.91 15.03 -11.71
C LYS A 114 -19.30 15.28 -10.25
N ASN A 115 -19.16 14.26 -9.41
CA ASN A 115 -19.42 14.31 -7.98
C ASN A 115 -18.21 13.77 -7.19
N PRO A 116 -17.29 14.67 -6.74
CA PRO A 116 -16.08 14.26 -6.03
C PRO A 116 -16.33 13.47 -4.74
N GLY A 117 -17.40 13.80 -4.00
CA GLY A 117 -17.77 13.13 -2.76
C GLY A 117 -18.21 11.69 -3.02
N LYS A 118 -19.16 11.50 -3.94
CA LYS A 118 -19.67 10.18 -4.34
C LYS A 118 -18.55 9.31 -4.90
N ARG A 119 -17.72 9.87 -5.78
CA ARG A 119 -16.53 9.19 -6.33
C ARG A 119 -15.58 8.71 -5.23
N THR A 120 -15.35 9.54 -4.22
CA THR A 120 -14.48 9.20 -3.08
C THR A 120 -15.04 8.05 -2.27
N VAL A 121 -16.36 8.05 -2.00
CA VAL A 121 -17.04 6.96 -1.28
C VAL A 121 -16.99 5.66 -2.08
N SER A 122 -17.35 5.68 -3.37
CA SER A 122 -17.33 4.48 -4.23
C SER A 122 -15.92 3.90 -4.35
N LYS A 123 -14.89 4.75 -4.53
CA LYS A 123 -13.48 4.32 -4.54
C LYS A 123 -13.06 3.73 -3.19
N LEU A 124 -13.49 4.32 -2.08
CA LEU A 124 -13.19 3.80 -0.75
C LEU A 124 -13.80 2.41 -0.54
N LEU A 125 -15.03 2.19 -1.00
CA LEU A 125 -15.72 0.90 -0.89
C LEU A 125 -15.01 -0.19 -1.71
N LEU A 126 -14.59 0.11 -2.95
CA LEU A 126 -13.77 -0.78 -3.77
C LEU A 126 -12.47 -1.19 -3.04
N ASN A 127 -11.75 -0.21 -2.49
CA ASN A 127 -10.44 -0.44 -1.87
C ASN A 127 -10.53 -1.09 -0.48
N SER A 128 -11.64 -0.93 0.24
CA SER A 128 -11.79 -1.42 1.61
C SER A 128 -12.24 -2.87 1.71
N LEU A 129 -12.82 -3.43 0.62
CA LEU A 129 -13.41 -4.76 0.62
C LEU A 129 -12.41 -5.85 1.04
N TRP A 130 -11.28 -5.95 0.34
CA TRP A 130 -10.25 -6.95 0.67
C TRP A 130 -9.60 -6.66 2.02
N GLY A 131 -9.46 -5.39 2.41
CA GLY A 131 -8.92 -5.02 3.72
C GLY A 131 -9.81 -5.49 4.87
N LYS A 132 -11.12 -5.53 4.63
CA LYS A 132 -12.11 -6.03 5.60
C LYS A 132 -11.99 -7.54 5.83
N THR A 133 -11.64 -8.32 4.80
CA THR A 133 -11.44 -9.77 4.94
C THR A 133 -10.16 -10.12 5.71
N ALA A 134 -9.19 -9.19 5.77
CA ALA A 134 -7.97 -9.28 6.59
C ALA A 134 -8.06 -8.53 7.92
N GLN A 135 -9.25 -8.13 8.37
CA GLN A 135 -9.37 -7.26 9.54
C GLN A 135 -8.84 -7.95 10.81
N ARG A 136 -7.85 -7.31 11.45
CA ARG A 136 -7.31 -7.77 12.74
C ARG A 136 -8.39 -7.71 13.82
N VAL A 137 -8.59 -8.85 14.50
CA VAL A 137 -9.53 -9.03 15.61
C VAL A 137 -8.92 -8.69 16.98
N ASP A 138 -7.60 -8.79 17.06
CA ASP A 138 -6.82 -8.49 18.24
C ASP A 138 -6.59 -6.98 18.39
N LYS A 139 -7.58 -6.28 18.96
CA LYS A 139 -7.56 -4.83 19.18
C LYS A 139 -7.85 -4.50 20.64
N THR A 140 -7.08 -3.55 21.16
CA THR A 140 -7.43 -2.88 22.42
C THR A 140 -8.67 -2.02 22.21
N ASN A 141 -9.66 -2.21 23.06
CA ASN A 141 -10.89 -1.44 23.08
C ASN A 141 -10.87 -0.47 24.27
N THR A 142 -11.55 0.65 24.12
CA THR A 142 -11.78 1.61 25.21
C THR A 142 -13.29 1.75 25.37
N SER A 143 -13.79 1.40 26.55
CA SER A 143 -15.20 1.54 26.92
C SER A 143 -15.37 2.67 27.91
N ILE A 144 -16.31 3.57 27.64
CA ILE A 144 -16.76 4.60 28.58
C ILE A 144 -17.97 4.02 29.31
N ILE A 145 -17.86 3.86 30.63
CA ILE A 145 -18.81 3.15 31.48
C ILE A 145 -19.41 4.15 32.46
N ILE A 146 -20.72 4.33 32.36
CA ILE A 146 -21.50 5.15 33.29
C ILE A 146 -22.21 4.24 34.31
N ASP A 147 -22.66 3.07 33.85
CA ASP A 147 -23.35 2.07 34.65
C ASP A 147 -22.35 1.08 35.28
N PRO A 148 -22.24 1.01 36.63
CA PRO A 148 -21.37 0.06 37.32
C PRO A 148 -21.59 -1.40 36.91
N ALA A 149 -22.81 -1.80 36.52
CA ALA A 149 -23.07 -3.17 36.09
C ALA A 149 -22.28 -3.54 34.83
N LYS A 150 -22.06 -2.59 33.90
CA LYS A 150 -21.19 -2.80 32.72
C LYS A 150 -19.73 -2.99 33.12
N PHE A 151 -19.27 -2.28 34.17
CA PHE A 151 -17.91 -2.47 34.67
C PHE A 151 -17.72 -3.88 35.22
N TYR A 152 -18.62 -4.35 36.08
CA TYR A 152 -18.54 -5.70 36.64
C TYR A 152 -18.65 -6.79 35.57
N ARG A 153 -19.45 -6.58 34.52
CA ARG A 153 -19.49 -7.51 33.36
C ARG A 153 -18.12 -7.64 32.70
N ILE A 154 -17.38 -6.54 32.51
CA ILE A 154 -16.03 -6.59 31.93
C ILE A 154 -15.03 -7.16 32.94
N LEU A 155 -15.13 -6.81 34.23
CA LEU A 155 -14.23 -7.27 35.28
C LEU A 155 -14.29 -8.79 35.48
N TYR A 156 -15.47 -9.37 35.39
CA TYR A 156 -15.68 -10.81 35.56
C TYR A 156 -15.66 -11.62 34.25
N ASP A 157 -15.53 -10.97 33.10
CA ASP A 157 -15.37 -11.66 31.81
C ASP A 157 -13.96 -12.25 31.70
N LYS A 158 -13.87 -13.58 31.84
CA LYS A 158 -12.61 -14.33 31.76
C LYS A 158 -11.97 -14.27 30.37
N THR A 159 -12.71 -13.91 29.33
CA THR A 159 -12.21 -13.78 27.96
C THR A 159 -11.49 -12.46 27.71
N VAL A 160 -11.60 -11.51 28.65
CA VAL A 160 -11.07 -10.16 28.54
C VAL A 160 -9.95 -9.96 29.56
N GLU A 161 -8.97 -9.14 29.18
CA GLU A 161 -7.93 -8.61 30.03
C GLU A 161 -8.10 -7.10 30.13
N ILE A 162 -8.30 -6.60 31.35
CA ILE A 162 -8.33 -5.17 31.64
C ILE A 162 -6.89 -4.67 31.71
N GLN A 163 -6.58 -3.66 30.91
CA GLN A 163 -5.26 -3.03 30.85
C GLN A 163 -5.18 -1.76 31.69
N ASP A 164 -6.29 -1.04 31.80
CA ASP A 164 -6.34 0.29 32.42
C ASP A 164 -7.79 0.57 32.84
N VAL A 165 -8.00 1.08 34.06
CA VAL A 165 -9.30 1.56 34.55
C VAL A 165 -9.08 2.94 35.11
N ARG A 166 -9.86 3.91 34.64
CA ARG A 166 -9.74 5.30 35.08
C ARG A 166 -11.09 5.87 35.39
N ALA A 167 -11.21 6.49 36.56
CA ALA A 167 -12.34 7.35 36.85
C ALA A 167 -12.10 8.72 36.22
N VAL A 168 -13.06 9.19 35.44
CA VAL A 168 -13.11 10.53 34.85
C VAL A 168 -14.49 11.08 35.19
N ASN A 169 -14.52 12.00 36.17
CA ASN A 169 -15.75 12.48 36.80
C ASN A 169 -16.61 11.28 37.26
N ASP A 170 -17.88 11.24 36.84
CA ASP A 170 -18.84 10.18 37.20
C ASP A 170 -18.81 8.98 36.24
N THR A 171 -17.72 8.80 35.48
CA THR A 171 -17.59 7.71 34.49
C THR A 171 -16.29 6.95 34.64
N LEU A 172 -16.29 5.68 34.24
CA LEU A 172 -15.09 4.85 34.16
C LEU A 172 -14.68 4.67 32.69
N VAL A 173 -13.46 5.07 32.35
CA VAL A 173 -12.81 4.75 31.08
C VAL A 173 -11.99 3.49 31.28
N VAL A 174 -12.43 2.39 30.69
CA VAL A 174 -11.80 1.08 30.81
C VAL A 174 -11.16 0.69 29.49
N LYS A 175 -9.84 0.50 29.48
CA LYS A 175 -9.13 -0.13 28.37
C LYS A 175 -9.04 -1.61 28.62
N HIS A 176 -9.47 -2.38 27.64
CA HIS A 176 -9.50 -3.83 27.73
C HIS A 176 -9.26 -4.47 26.37
N GLN A 177 -8.85 -5.72 26.37
CA GLN A 177 -8.53 -6.48 25.17
C GLN A 177 -8.94 -7.93 25.38
N LYS A 178 -9.40 -8.60 24.33
CA LYS A 178 -9.64 -10.05 24.40
C LYS A 178 -8.31 -10.79 24.57
N ARG A 179 -8.31 -11.81 25.40
CA ARG A 179 -7.17 -12.72 25.56
C ARG A 179 -6.92 -13.46 24.25
N ALA A 180 -5.65 -13.74 23.95
CA ALA A 180 -5.23 -14.34 22.69
C ALA A 180 -5.93 -15.69 22.43
N GLU A 181 -6.07 -16.51 23.47
CA GLU A 181 -6.75 -17.80 23.46
C GLU A 181 -8.27 -17.72 23.23
N CYS A 182 -8.88 -16.54 23.44
CA CYS A 182 -10.30 -16.29 23.25
C CYS A 182 -10.60 -15.43 22.00
N LEU A 183 -9.59 -15.21 21.15
CA LEU A 183 -9.78 -14.51 19.89
C LEU A 183 -10.54 -15.39 18.91
N GLU A 184 -11.61 -14.83 18.36
CA GLU A 184 -12.41 -15.45 17.31
C GLU A 184 -12.28 -14.62 16.04
N SER A 185 -12.34 -15.29 14.90
CA SER A 185 -12.41 -14.61 13.61
C SER A 185 -13.74 -13.88 13.47
N LEU A 186 -13.73 -12.70 12.86
CA LEU A 186 -15.00 -12.04 12.48
C LEU A 186 -15.69 -12.88 11.42
N ARG A 187 -17.03 -12.83 11.36
CA ARG A 187 -17.82 -13.46 10.30
C ARG A 187 -17.40 -13.02 8.88
N THR A 188 -16.87 -11.81 8.76
CA THR A 188 -16.37 -11.24 7.50
C THR A 188 -14.90 -11.57 7.22
N SER A 189 -14.21 -12.28 8.13
CA SER A 189 -12.78 -12.58 7.96
C SER A 189 -12.62 -13.71 6.96
N ALA A 190 -11.85 -13.46 5.90
CA ALA A 190 -11.47 -14.45 4.92
C ALA A 190 -9.99 -14.22 4.56
N MET A 191 -9.10 -14.63 5.47
CA MET A 191 -7.66 -14.35 5.35
C MET A 191 -7.06 -14.94 4.06
N HIS A 192 -7.57 -16.08 3.60
CA HIS A 192 -7.14 -16.71 2.35
C HIS A 192 -7.47 -15.86 1.13
N ILE A 193 -8.66 -15.25 1.08
CA ILE A 193 -9.03 -14.31 0.02
C ILE A 193 -8.08 -13.11 0.05
N ALA A 194 -7.86 -12.49 1.21
CA ALA A 194 -6.94 -11.36 1.31
C ALA A 194 -5.50 -11.71 0.89
N ALA A 195 -5.00 -12.88 1.33
CA ALA A 195 -3.69 -13.37 0.95
C ALA A 195 -3.60 -13.52 -0.57
N MET A 196 -4.55 -14.23 -1.19
CA MET A 196 -4.59 -14.42 -2.66
C MET A 196 -4.73 -13.10 -3.41
N THR A 197 -5.62 -12.19 -3.00
CA THR A 197 -5.78 -10.87 -3.64
C THR A 197 -4.45 -10.11 -3.66
N THR A 198 -3.76 -10.04 -2.52
CA THR A 198 -2.47 -9.32 -2.45
C THR A 198 -1.35 -10.04 -3.20
N SER A 199 -1.36 -11.38 -3.25
CA SER A 199 -0.39 -12.15 -4.01
C SER A 199 -0.58 -11.98 -5.51
N HIS A 200 -1.82 -12.04 -6.01
CA HIS A 200 -2.11 -11.76 -7.42
C HIS A 200 -1.75 -10.32 -7.80
N ALA A 201 -2.00 -9.34 -6.93
CA ALA A 201 -1.56 -7.96 -7.16
C ALA A 201 -0.03 -7.85 -7.24
N ARG A 202 0.71 -8.52 -6.34
CA ARG A 202 2.18 -8.56 -6.38
C ARG A 202 2.71 -9.23 -7.65
N LEU A 203 2.12 -10.37 -8.04
CA LEU A 203 2.51 -11.09 -9.26
C LEU A 203 2.18 -10.31 -10.53
N HIS A 204 1.07 -9.56 -10.53
CA HIS A 204 0.71 -8.67 -11.64
C HIS A 204 1.76 -7.56 -11.80
N LEU A 205 2.11 -6.87 -10.71
CA LEU A 205 3.19 -5.87 -10.75
C LEU A 205 4.53 -6.50 -11.14
N TYR A 206 4.82 -7.70 -10.63
CA TYR A 206 6.05 -8.42 -10.96
C TYR A 206 6.14 -8.75 -12.44
N ARG A 207 5.04 -9.16 -13.09
CA ARG A 207 4.98 -9.39 -14.54
C ARG A 207 5.35 -8.14 -15.34
N LEU A 208 4.90 -6.96 -14.88
CA LEU A 208 5.25 -5.69 -15.51
C LEU A 208 6.74 -5.36 -15.31
N MET A 209 7.29 -5.65 -14.13
CA MET A 209 8.73 -5.52 -13.87
C MET A 209 9.57 -6.44 -14.77
N GLU A 210 9.08 -7.65 -15.06
CA GLU A 210 9.76 -8.58 -15.99
C GLU A 210 9.82 -8.03 -17.42
N LYS A 211 8.72 -7.44 -17.91
CA LYS A 211 8.67 -6.80 -19.23
C LYS A 211 9.64 -5.63 -19.34
N VAL A 212 9.72 -4.79 -18.30
CA VAL A 212 10.63 -3.64 -18.25
C VAL A 212 12.10 -4.08 -18.21
N GLY A 213 12.39 -5.19 -17.52
CA GLY A 213 13.74 -5.65 -17.25
C GLY A 213 14.36 -5.00 -16.01
N ALA A 214 15.24 -5.73 -15.34
CA ALA A 214 15.81 -5.32 -14.06
C ALA A 214 16.69 -4.06 -14.16
N ASP A 215 17.37 -3.86 -15.29
CA ASP A 215 18.31 -2.76 -15.49
C ASP A 215 17.60 -1.43 -15.75
N ASN A 216 16.40 -1.47 -16.33
CA ASN A 216 15.57 -0.30 -16.60
C ASN A 216 14.63 0.07 -15.44
N LEU A 217 14.51 -0.79 -14.42
CA LEU A 217 13.57 -0.60 -13.33
C LEU A 217 14.15 0.33 -12.25
N VAL A 218 13.51 1.48 -12.04
CA VAL A 218 13.97 2.52 -11.10
C VAL A 218 13.32 2.38 -9.73
N TYR A 219 11.99 2.24 -9.69
CA TYR A 219 11.23 2.21 -8.43
C TYR A 219 9.91 1.49 -8.58
N THR A 220 9.43 0.84 -7.52
CA THR A 220 8.10 0.23 -7.46
C THR A 220 7.43 0.47 -6.11
N ASP A 221 6.11 0.70 -6.12
CA ASP A 221 5.30 0.73 -4.90
C ASP A 221 3.87 0.25 -5.15
N THR A 222 3.53 -0.90 -4.56
CA THR A 222 2.18 -1.52 -4.49
C THR A 222 1.54 -1.82 -5.85
N ASP A 223 1.21 -0.78 -6.61
CA ASP A 223 0.48 -0.76 -7.88
C ASP A 223 1.10 0.23 -8.88
N SER A 224 2.29 0.75 -8.60
CA SER A 224 3.02 1.68 -9.46
C SER A 224 4.46 1.22 -9.72
N LEU A 225 4.96 1.57 -10.89
CA LEU A 225 6.37 1.41 -11.25
C LEU A 225 6.90 2.66 -11.95
N ILE A 226 8.20 2.91 -11.80
CA ILE A 226 8.95 3.94 -12.49
C ILE A 226 10.11 3.22 -13.17
N TYR A 227 10.27 3.48 -14.46
CA TYR A 227 11.26 2.82 -15.29
C TYR A 227 11.82 3.77 -16.35
N THR A 228 12.98 3.42 -16.88
CA THR A 228 13.61 4.09 -18.01
C THR A 228 13.30 3.34 -19.29
N VAL A 229 13.18 4.08 -20.39
CA VAL A 229 13.13 3.51 -21.75
C VAL A 229 14.40 3.99 -22.45
N PRO A 230 15.31 3.09 -22.87
CA PRO A 230 16.50 3.47 -23.61
C PRO A 230 16.16 4.25 -24.88
N ASP A 231 17.03 5.18 -25.27
CA ASP A 231 16.80 6.01 -26.45
C ASP A 231 16.75 5.14 -27.72
N GLY A 232 15.66 5.24 -28.47
CA GLY A 232 15.43 4.47 -29.70
C GLY A 232 14.73 3.11 -29.49
N GLU A 233 14.49 2.70 -28.24
CA GLU A 233 13.67 1.52 -27.95
C GLU A 233 12.18 1.88 -27.81
N GLU A 234 11.31 0.89 -28.10
CA GLU A 234 9.89 1.03 -27.86
C GLU A 234 9.56 0.81 -26.37
N ASP A 235 8.56 1.50 -25.86
CA ASP A 235 8.10 1.35 -24.48
C ASP A 235 7.63 -0.10 -24.22
N PRO A 236 8.28 -0.86 -23.32
CA PRO A 236 7.95 -2.26 -23.07
C PRO A 236 6.55 -2.47 -22.48
N LEU A 237 5.91 -1.41 -21.96
CA LEU A 237 4.59 -1.46 -21.35
C LEU A 237 3.52 -0.72 -22.17
N LYS A 238 3.82 -0.34 -23.42
CA LYS A 238 2.88 0.36 -24.29
C LYS A 238 1.53 -0.36 -24.44
N GLU A 239 1.55 -1.69 -24.52
CA GLU A 239 0.35 -2.52 -24.63
C GLU A 239 -0.40 -2.71 -23.30
N ASP A 240 0.27 -2.48 -22.16
CA ASP A 240 -0.36 -2.55 -20.84
C ASP A 240 -1.00 -1.20 -20.44
N LEU A 241 -0.78 -0.13 -21.22
CA LEU A 241 -1.39 1.18 -21.00
C LEU A 241 -2.84 1.21 -21.52
N GLY A 242 -3.74 1.72 -20.70
CA GLY A 242 -5.16 1.77 -21.05
C GLY A 242 -6.05 2.46 -20.02
N LYS A 243 -7.35 2.30 -20.22
CA LYS A 243 -8.42 3.01 -19.47
C LYS A 243 -9.36 2.06 -18.73
N TYR A 244 -9.16 0.76 -18.91
CA TYR A 244 -10.00 -0.30 -18.36
C TYR A 244 -9.39 -0.86 -17.08
N LEU A 245 -10.11 -1.78 -16.43
CA LEU A 245 -9.70 -2.29 -15.12
C LEU A 245 -8.46 -3.18 -15.26
N GLY A 246 -7.40 -2.80 -14.55
CA GLY A 246 -6.14 -3.52 -14.55
C GLY A 246 -5.12 -3.00 -15.55
N ASP A 247 -5.52 -2.07 -16.43
CA ASP A 247 -4.60 -1.33 -17.28
C ASP A 247 -3.74 -0.36 -16.46
N LEU A 248 -2.53 -0.10 -16.95
CA LEU A 248 -1.69 0.96 -16.45
C LEU A 248 -2.17 2.31 -16.96
N THR A 249 -2.16 3.30 -16.07
CA THR A 249 -2.42 4.71 -16.42
C THR A 249 -1.16 5.51 -16.18
N SER A 250 -0.69 6.24 -17.19
CA SER A 250 0.43 7.17 -17.00
C SER A 250 0.02 8.33 -16.08
N GLU A 251 0.76 8.53 -14.98
CA GLU A 251 0.59 9.69 -14.10
C GLU A 251 1.35 10.93 -14.59
N LEU A 252 2.20 10.77 -15.61
CA LEU A 252 3.02 11.84 -16.16
C LEU A 252 2.24 12.59 -17.23
N SER A 253 2.37 13.92 -17.22
CA SER A 253 1.85 14.80 -18.27
C SER A 253 2.88 15.08 -19.37
N GLY A 254 3.98 14.32 -19.39
CA GLY A 254 5.15 14.55 -20.24
C GLY A 254 6.27 13.58 -19.88
N LYS A 255 7.54 13.96 -20.05
CA LYS A 255 8.70 13.08 -19.79
C LYS A 255 9.32 13.37 -18.41
N MET A 256 9.66 12.32 -17.66
CA MET A 256 10.44 12.46 -16.44
C MET A 256 11.92 12.66 -16.79
N LYS A 257 12.53 13.75 -16.31
CA LYS A 257 13.95 14.07 -16.54
C LYS A 257 14.87 13.52 -15.46
N GLU A 258 14.48 13.72 -14.20
CA GLU A 258 15.28 13.30 -13.05
C GLU A 258 14.39 12.67 -11.99
N PHE A 259 14.90 11.62 -11.34
CA PHE A 259 14.27 10.95 -10.23
C PHE A 259 15.28 10.77 -9.09
N VAL A 260 14.86 11.06 -7.86
CA VAL A 260 15.67 10.86 -6.65
C VAL A 260 14.85 10.19 -5.57
N THR A 261 15.45 9.24 -4.85
CA THR A 261 14.82 8.55 -3.73
C THR A 261 15.77 8.42 -2.54
N LEU A 262 15.25 8.72 -1.35
CA LEU A 262 15.98 8.49 -0.10
C LEU A 262 15.62 7.16 0.55
N GLY A 263 14.60 6.48 0.03
CA GLY A 263 14.09 5.24 0.57
C GLY A 263 12.63 4.98 0.19
N PRO A 264 12.07 3.85 0.64
CA PRO A 264 10.70 3.48 0.31
C PRO A 264 9.70 4.58 0.66
N LYS A 265 8.90 4.99 -0.33
CA LYS A 265 7.85 6.02 -0.23
C LYS A 265 8.37 7.43 0.10
N THR A 266 9.67 7.69 -0.12
CA THR A 266 10.27 9.03 0.01
C THR A 266 11.11 9.35 -1.21
N TYR A 267 10.50 9.98 -2.21
CA TYR A 267 11.08 10.25 -3.52
C TYR A 267 10.61 11.60 -4.09
N SER A 268 11.37 12.14 -5.03
CA SER A 268 11.01 13.32 -5.79
C SER A 268 11.44 13.16 -7.25
N TYR A 269 10.72 13.79 -8.16
CA TYR A 269 11.06 13.75 -9.58
C TYR A 269 10.71 15.06 -10.28
N LYS A 270 11.46 15.37 -11.33
CA LYS A 270 11.21 16.48 -12.25
C LYS A 270 10.60 15.92 -13.52
N GLN A 271 9.46 16.47 -13.92
CA GLN A 271 8.85 16.19 -15.22
C GLN A 271 8.85 17.45 -16.07
N GLU A 272 9.15 17.30 -17.34
CA GLU A 272 8.97 18.34 -18.35
C GLU A 272 7.57 18.18 -18.94
N MET A 273 6.76 19.22 -18.85
CA MET A 273 5.44 19.26 -19.48
C MET A 273 5.58 19.48 -20.99
N GLU A 274 4.54 19.16 -21.73
CA GLU A 274 4.44 19.47 -23.17
C GLU A 274 4.61 20.98 -23.47
N THR A 275 4.33 21.84 -22.49
CA THR A 275 4.51 23.30 -22.57
C THR A 275 5.98 23.74 -22.44
N GLY A 276 6.90 22.84 -22.12
CA GLY A 276 8.30 23.13 -21.80
C GLY A 276 8.55 23.56 -20.35
N GLU A 277 7.50 23.67 -19.53
CA GLU A 277 7.63 23.97 -18.10
C GLU A 277 8.07 22.74 -17.30
N GLU A 278 8.95 22.94 -16.32
CA GLU A 278 9.35 21.88 -15.39
C GLU A 278 8.46 21.87 -14.14
N LYS A 279 7.91 20.70 -13.82
CA LYS A 279 7.15 20.44 -12.60
C LYS A 279 7.89 19.48 -11.70
N ILE A 280 8.06 19.89 -10.46
CA ILE A 280 8.66 19.06 -9.41
C ILE A 280 7.53 18.42 -8.61
N SER A 281 7.57 17.10 -8.51
CA SER A 281 6.66 16.32 -7.68
C SER A 281 7.45 15.69 -6.53
N LEU A 282 6.91 15.77 -5.31
CA LEU A 282 7.58 15.29 -4.11
C LEU A 282 6.65 14.45 -3.25
N LYS A 283 7.16 13.31 -2.78
CA LYS A 283 6.50 12.41 -1.85
C LYS A 283 7.45 12.13 -0.69
N ALA A 284 7.08 12.54 0.53
CA ALA A 284 7.88 12.30 1.74
C ALA A 284 7.05 11.58 2.80
N LYS A 285 7.22 10.26 2.92
CA LYS A 285 6.48 9.47 3.90
C LYS A 285 6.82 9.88 5.32
N GLY A 286 5.79 10.15 6.11
CA GLY A 286 5.92 10.48 7.53
C GLY A 286 6.14 11.97 7.80
N PHE A 287 6.13 12.81 6.76
CA PHE A 287 6.19 14.26 6.87
C PHE A 287 4.89 14.88 6.35
N THR A 288 4.39 15.86 7.08
CA THR A 288 3.36 16.77 6.57
C THR A 288 4.06 17.90 5.85
N MET A 289 3.75 18.07 4.56
CA MET A 289 4.29 19.12 3.70
C MET A 289 3.63 20.46 4.03
N THR A 290 4.27 21.20 4.93
CA THR A 290 3.93 22.58 5.28
C THR A 290 4.87 23.52 4.55
N SER A 291 4.57 24.83 4.46
CA SER A 291 5.47 25.80 3.81
C SER A 291 6.91 25.78 4.38
N ALA A 292 7.07 25.53 5.68
CA ALA A 292 8.40 25.37 6.29
C ALA A 292 9.07 24.05 5.88
N ALA A 293 8.31 22.95 5.81
CA ALA A 293 8.83 21.67 5.35
C ALA A 293 9.19 21.70 3.87
N ASP A 294 8.40 22.34 3.01
CA ASP A 294 8.64 22.43 1.55
C ASP A 294 9.95 23.15 1.22
N LYS A 295 10.37 24.11 2.06
CA LYS A 295 11.66 24.81 1.91
C LYS A 295 12.87 23.95 2.27
N ILE A 296 12.66 22.89 3.06
CA ILE A 296 13.71 22.00 3.57
C ILE A 296 13.73 20.72 2.73
N VAL A 297 12.59 20.09 2.57
CA VAL A 297 12.36 18.87 1.80
C VAL A 297 12.24 19.25 0.33
N THR A 298 13.38 19.51 -0.31
CA THR A 298 13.47 19.89 -1.73
C THR A 298 14.13 18.79 -2.56
N PHE A 299 13.90 18.82 -3.88
CA PHE A 299 14.56 17.90 -4.81
C PHE A 299 16.10 17.98 -4.68
N ASP A 300 16.66 19.19 -4.65
CA ASP A 300 18.10 19.40 -4.59
C ASP A 300 18.70 18.86 -3.30
N ASN A 301 18.04 19.10 -2.16
CA ASN A 301 18.48 18.55 -0.89
C ASN A 301 18.44 17.01 -0.87
N MET A 302 17.39 16.41 -1.44
CA MET A 302 17.33 14.95 -1.60
C MET A 302 18.47 14.44 -2.49
N LYS A 303 18.79 15.16 -3.57
CA LYS A 303 19.89 14.81 -4.48
C LYS A 303 21.25 14.86 -3.79
N THR A 304 21.54 15.92 -3.04
CA THR A 304 22.77 16.04 -2.24
C THR A 304 22.90 14.87 -1.25
N MET A 305 21.83 14.52 -0.55
CA MET A 305 21.85 13.39 0.40
C MET A 305 22.10 12.03 -0.28
N VAL A 306 21.71 11.86 -1.54
CA VAL A 306 22.04 10.65 -2.32
C VAL A 306 23.49 10.70 -2.79
N GLN A 307 23.98 11.85 -3.26
CA GLN A 307 25.38 12.04 -3.67
C GLN A 307 26.35 11.72 -2.53
N GLU A 308 26.07 12.21 -1.32
CA GLU A 308 26.86 11.87 -0.11
C GLU A 308 26.93 10.36 0.17
N VAL A 309 25.90 9.60 -0.22
CA VAL A 309 25.92 8.14 -0.09
C VAL A 309 26.81 7.50 -1.13
N LEU A 310 26.78 8.00 -2.38
CA LEU A 310 27.60 7.49 -3.49
C LEU A 310 29.09 7.84 -3.33
N GLU A 311 29.38 9.03 -2.79
CA GLU A 311 30.72 9.53 -2.51
C GLU A 311 31.28 9.06 -1.15
N GLU A 312 30.54 8.22 -0.43
CA GLU A 312 30.90 7.68 0.88
C GLU A 312 31.22 8.75 1.95
N VAL A 313 30.60 9.92 1.85
CA VAL A 313 30.81 11.05 2.78
C VAL A 313 30.35 10.70 4.20
N THR A 314 31.19 11.02 5.18
CA THR A 314 30.88 10.89 6.61
C THR A 314 31.33 12.13 7.40
N PRO A 315 30.46 12.74 8.23
CA PRO A 315 29.07 12.39 8.50
C PRO A 315 28.10 12.79 7.36
N ARG A 316 27.01 12.04 7.21
CA ARG A 316 25.94 12.32 6.24
C ARG A 316 25.00 13.41 6.73
N THR A 317 24.42 14.15 5.79
CA THR A 317 23.42 15.18 6.05
C THR A 317 22.15 14.60 6.65
N VAL A 318 21.67 15.27 7.71
CA VAL A 318 20.38 14.99 8.36
C VAL A 318 19.65 16.30 8.51
N GLN A 319 18.51 16.43 7.85
CA GLN A 319 17.71 17.64 7.92
C GLN A 319 16.67 17.54 9.02
N LYS A 320 16.58 18.58 9.84
CA LYS A 320 15.52 18.72 10.84
C LYS A 320 14.34 19.44 10.22
N VAL A 321 13.24 18.73 10.08
CA VAL A 321 12.01 19.24 9.49
C VAL A 321 11.03 19.56 10.62
N PRO A 322 10.59 20.82 10.78
CA PRO A 322 9.59 21.17 11.76
C PRO A 322 8.24 20.55 11.39
N GLN A 323 7.55 20.02 12.40
CA GLN A 323 6.30 19.30 12.24
C GLN A 323 5.37 19.61 13.41
N PHE A 324 4.09 19.66 13.11
CA PHE A 324 3.05 19.84 14.10
C PHE A 324 2.39 18.50 14.41
N THR A 325 2.19 18.17 15.69
CA THR A 325 1.47 16.97 16.10
C THR A 325 0.48 17.27 17.22
N MET A 326 -0.68 16.64 17.16
CA MET A 326 -1.63 16.60 18.26
C MET A 326 -1.39 15.34 19.07
N ARG A 327 -1.17 15.50 20.38
CA ARG A 327 -1.04 14.38 21.32
C ARG A 327 -2.14 14.43 22.34
N ARG A 328 -2.50 13.24 22.82
CA ARG A 328 -3.39 13.07 23.96
C ARG A 328 -2.58 12.47 25.09
N ASP A 329 -2.58 13.11 26.26
CA ASP A 329 -1.97 12.56 27.46
C ASP A 329 -2.82 11.42 28.06
N ARG A 330 -2.44 11.00 29.26
CA ARG A 330 -3.14 9.99 30.04
C ARG A 330 -4.49 10.53 30.52
N GLU A 331 -4.58 11.81 30.78
CA GLU A 331 -5.73 12.54 31.32
C GLU A 331 -6.74 12.89 30.22
N HIS A 332 -6.50 12.44 28.99
CA HIS A 332 -7.29 12.75 27.79
C HIS A 332 -7.27 14.22 27.37
N ASN A 333 -6.38 15.04 27.92
CA ASN A 333 -6.14 16.37 27.43
C ASN A 333 -5.46 16.29 26.07
N VAL A 334 -6.03 16.99 25.10
CA VAL A 334 -5.46 17.10 23.76
C VAL A 334 -4.65 18.36 23.70
N TYR A 335 -3.35 18.24 23.41
CA TYR A 335 -2.46 19.37 23.24
C TYR A 335 -1.73 19.29 21.91
N ALA A 336 -1.49 20.48 21.37
CA ALA A 336 -0.66 20.72 20.23
C ALA A 336 0.81 20.75 20.66
N ARG A 337 1.70 20.16 19.86
CA ARG A 337 3.14 20.24 20.09
C ARG A 337 3.89 20.31 18.78
N ASP A 338 4.84 21.24 18.71
CA ASP A 338 5.86 21.26 17.66
C ASP A 338 6.94 20.23 17.97
N ILE A 339 7.28 19.45 16.95
CA ILE A 339 8.35 18.45 16.98
C ILE A 339 9.24 18.64 15.77
N GLU A 340 10.51 18.27 15.91
CA GLU A 340 11.43 18.17 14.79
C GLU A 340 11.55 16.70 14.38
N LYS A 341 11.28 16.40 13.10
CA LYS A 341 11.55 15.09 12.52
C LYS A 341 12.85 15.13 11.72
N GLN A 342 13.64 14.08 11.82
CA GLN A 342 14.86 13.94 11.05
C GLN A 342 14.57 13.29 9.70
N MET A 343 14.85 14.02 8.62
CA MET A 343 14.92 13.48 7.27
C MET A 343 16.37 13.06 6.99
N LYS A 344 16.54 11.81 6.56
CA LYS A 344 17.84 11.22 6.25
C LYS A 344 17.68 10.14 5.18
N TYR A 345 18.78 9.75 4.56
CA TYR A 345 18.82 8.57 3.72
C TYR A 345 18.46 7.32 4.53
N THR A 346 17.48 6.53 4.07
CA THR A 346 16.92 5.36 4.79
C THR A 346 16.85 4.10 3.94
N PHE A 347 17.42 4.11 2.74
CA PHE A 347 17.43 2.94 1.88
C PHE A 347 18.41 1.89 2.43
N ASN A 348 17.84 0.87 3.08
CA ASN A 348 18.59 -0.16 3.81
C ASN A 348 18.24 -1.60 3.36
N LYS A 349 17.51 -1.75 2.25
CA LYS A 349 17.01 -3.04 1.77
C LYS A 349 17.89 -3.71 0.72
N ARG A 350 18.74 -2.94 0.05
CA ARG A 350 19.67 -3.39 -0.98
C ARG A 350 21.03 -2.74 -0.73
N ARG A 351 22.09 -3.34 -1.27
CA ARG A 351 23.41 -2.72 -1.34
C ARG A 351 23.39 -1.73 -2.51
N VAL A 352 23.82 -0.51 -2.27
CA VAL A 352 24.02 0.50 -3.31
C VAL A 352 25.48 0.41 -3.77
N LEU A 353 25.70 0.44 -5.08
CA LEU A 353 27.01 0.47 -5.72
C LEU A 353 27.42 1.91 -6.02
N SER A 354 28.69 2.15 -6.31
CA SER A 354 29.25 3.49 -6.57
C SER A 354 28.64 4.16 -7.80
N ASP A 355 28.15 3.38 -8.76
CA ASP A 355 27.44 3.84 -9.95
C ASP A 355 25.94 4.15 -9.69
N GLY A 356 25.47 3.97 -8.45
CA GLY A 356 24.07 4.16 -8.06
C GLY A 356 23.17 2.95 -8.31
N SER A 357 23.66 1.90 -8.96
CA SER A 357 22.92 0.65 -9.11
C SER A 357 22.75 -0.06 -7.77
N THR A 358 21.77 -0.95 -7.66
CA THR A 358 21.48 -1.62 -6.38
C THR A 358 21.37 -3.13 -6.51
N LEU A 359 22.06 -3.86 -5.63
CA LEU A 359 22.07 -5.31 -5.57
C LEU A 359 21.35 -5.83 -4.32
N PRO A 360 20.60 -6.95 -4.41
CA PRO A 360 20.04 -7.58 -3.24
C PRO A 360 21.16 -8.08 -2.32
N PHE A 361 20.93 -8.04 -1.00
CA PHE A 361 21.89 -8.60 -0.05
C PHE A 361 22.06 -10.10 -0.29
N GLY A 362 23.31 -10.55 -0.44
CA GLY A 362 23.64 -11.94 -0.74
C GLY A 362 23.80 -12.27 -2.22
N TYR A 363 23.64 -11.29 -3.13
CA TYR A 363 24.01 -11.46 -4.54
C TYR A 363 25.50 -11.82 -4.65
N ARG A 364 25.80 -12.90 -5.40
CA ARG A 364 27.15 -13.32 -5.76
C ARG A 364 27.23 -13.31 -7.28
N HIS A 365 28.23 -12.62 -7.84
CA HIS A 365 28.56 -12.80 -9.26
C HIS A 365 28.84 -14.29 -9.50
N LYS A 366 28.20 -14.85 -10.52
CA LYS A 366 28.51 -16.20 -10.98
C LYS A 366 29.83 -16.21 -11.72
#